data_AF-A0A821NY54-F1
#
_entry.id   AF-A0A821NY54-F1
#
_cell.length_a   1.000
_cell.length_b   1.000
_cell.length_c   1.000
_cell.angle_alpha   90.00
_cell.angle_beta   90.00
_cell.angle_gamma   90.00
#
_symmetry.space_group_name_H-M   'P 1'
#
loop_
_entity.id
_entity.type
_entity.pdbx_description
1 polymer ?
#
loop_
_entity_poly.entity_id
_entity_poly.type
_entity_poly.pdbx_seq_one_letter_code
_entity_poly.pdbx_strand_id
1 'polypeptide(L)' 'MTESFQQYIKIRTFLGYRPKEILLELQNAFGDEAPTYANVQRWSKRFRDAIDSPLGSPLGSQLNFETQESHSDQQL' A
#
# COMPACT_ATOMS: atom_id res chain seq x y z
N MET A 1 -2.63 -11.61 12.20
CA MET A 1 -3.62 -10.55 11.91
C MET A 1 -3.01 -9.15 11.85
N THR A 2 -2.27 -8.70 12.85
CA THR A 2 -1.70 -7.33 12.90
C THR A 2 -0.86 -6.95 11.68
N GLU A 3 -0.03 -7.86 11.16
CA GLU A 3 0.81 -7.61 9.98
C GLU A 3 -0.03 -7.41 8.70
N SER A 4 -1.08 -8.21 8.52
CA SER A 4 -2.03 -8.08 7.41
C SER A 4 -2.74 -6.73 7.43
N PHE A 5 -3.15 -6.25 8.61
CA PHE A 5 -3.73 -4.91 8.76
C PHE A 5 -2.71 -3.83 8.41
N GLN A 6 -1.45 -3.95 8.86
CA GLN A 6 -0.42 -2.97 8.52
C GLN A 6 -0.14 -2.90 7.02
N GLN A 7 -0.06 -4.05 6.33
CA GLN A 7 0.06 -4.13 4.87
C GLN A 7 -1.11 -3.44 4.15
N TYR A 8 -2.35 -3.76 4.56
CA TYR A 8 -3.54 -3.12 3.99
C TYR A 8 -3.53 -1.60 4.18
N ILE A 9 -3.23 -1.16 5.41
CA ILE A 9 -3.15 0.27 5.77
C ILE A 9 -2.05 0.97 4.98
N LYS A 10 -0.90 0.31 4.75
CA LYS A 10 0.18 0.83 3.91
C LYS A 10 -0.29 1.10 2.49
N ILE A 11 -0.91 0.11 1.84
CA ILE A 11 -1.40 0.24 0.46
C ILE A 11 -2.45 1.35 0.37
N ARG A 12 -3.45 1.36 1.25
CA ARG A 12 -4.49 2.40 1.24
C ARG A 12 -3.93 3.80 1.51
N THR A 13 -2.97 3.91 2.42
CA THR A 13 -2.28 5.18 2.70
C THR A 13 -1.51 5.67 1.47
N PHE A 14 -0.81 4.77 0.76
CA PHE A 14 -0.12 5.09 -0.49
C PHE A 14 -1.09 5.56 -1.59
N LEU A 15 -2.28 4.96 -1.66
CA LEU A 15 -3.35 5.38 -2.58
C LEU A 15 -4.07 6.68 -2.16
N GLY A 16 -3.65 7.33 -1.08
CA GLY A 16 -4.20 8.62 -0.63
C GLY A 16 -5.45 8.54 0.25
N TYR A 17 -5.85 7.36 0.70
CA TYR A 17 -7.01 7.22 1.60
C TYR A 17 -6.71 7.80 2.98
N ARG A 18 -7.72 8.43 3.60
CA ARG A 18 -7.59 8.97 4.96
C ARG A 18 -7.76 7.86 6.00
N PRO A 19 -7.09 7.96 7.17
CA PRO A 19 -7.19 6.95 8.23
C PRO A 19 -8.62 6.56 8.65
N LYS A 20 -9.58 7.51 8.58
CA LYS A 20 -10.99 7.24 8.90
C LYS A 20 -11.67 6.33 7.87
N GLU A 21 -11.37 6.54 6.59
CA GLU A 21 -11.91 5.71 5.50
C GLU A 21 -11.34 4.29 5.59
N ILE A 22 -10.03 4.19 5.86
CA ILE A 22 -9.36 2.89 6.04
C ILE A 22 -9.93 2.14 7.25
N LEU A 23 -10.19 2.83 8.37
CA LEU A 23 -10.81 2.22 9.54
C LEU A 23 -12.22 1.69 9.21
N LEU A 24 -13.03 2.47 8.51
CA LEU A 24 -14.40 2.07 8.16
C LEU A 24 -14.40 0.79 7.31
N GLU A 25 -13.51 0.70 6.32
CA GLU A 25 -13.36 -0.51 5.51
C GLU A 25 -12.95 -1.73 6.36
N LEU A 26 -12.02 -1.53 7.29
CA LEU A 26 -11.58 -2.60 8.19
C LEU A 26 -12.67 -3.03 9.17
N GLN A 27 -13.43 -2.08 9.72
CA GLN A 27 -14.56 -2.39 10.60
C GLN A 27 -15.68 -3.13 9.85
N ASN A 28 -15.96 -2.74 8.60
CA ASN A 28 -16.95 -3.45 7.77
C ASN A 28 -16.53 -4.89 7.47
N ALA A 29 -15.23 -5.15 7.30
CA ALA A 29 -14.72 -6.48 6.95
C ALA A 29 -14.45 -7.37 8.18
N PHE A 30 -14.02 -6.79 9.30
CA PHE A 30 -13.48 -7.53 10.45
C PHE A 30 -14.19 -7.23 11.78
N GLY A 31 -15.15 -6.30 11.80
CA GLY A 31 -15.91 -5.95 13.00
C GLY A 31 -14.99 -5.58 14.17
N ASP A 32 -15.16 -6.28 15.29
CA ASP A 32 -14.41 -6.05 16.53
C ASP A 32 -12.92 -6.48 16.43
N GLU A 33 -12.55 -7.29 15.44
CA GLU A 33 -11.15 -7.66 15.20
C GLU A 33 -10.37 -6.56 14.46
N ALA A 34 -11.07 -5.54 13.95
CA ALA A 34 -10.43 -4.42 13.28
C ALA A 34 -9.51 -3.64 14.24
N PRO A 35 -8.38 -3.11 13.74
CA PRO A 35 -7.50 -2.29 14.56
C PRO A 35 -8.20 -1.00 15.00
N THR A 36 -7.83 -0.50 16.17
CA THR A 36 -8.34 0.79 16.67
C THR A 36 -7.94 1.95 15.75
N TYR A 37 -8.74 3.02 15.74
CA TYR A 37 -8.42 4.24 14.99
C TYR A 37 -7.00 4.77 15.28
N ALA A 38 -6.58 4.73 16.56
CA ALA A 38 -5.26 5.18 16.97
C ALA A 38 -4.13 4.38 16.29
N ASN A 39 -4.31 3.07 16.13
CA ASN A 39 -3.35 2.22 15.43
C ASN A 39 -3.32 2.54 13.92
N VAL A 40 -4.49 2.68 13.29
CA VAL A 40 -4.58 3.06 11.87
C VAL A 40 -3.89 4.41 11.62
N GLN A 41 -4.17 5.42 12.45
CA GLN A 41 -3.54 6.74 12.33
C GLN A 41 -2.01 6.67 12.52
N ARG A 42 -1.54 5.91 13.51
CA ARG A 42 -0.10 5.74 13.79
C ARG A 42 0.62 5.10 12.61
N TRP A 43 0.07 4.02 12.06
CA TRP A 43 0.70 3.31 10.94
C TRP A 43 0.63 4.12 9.65
N SER A 44 -0.51 4.73 9.31
CA SER A 44 -0.60 5.64 8.17
C SER A 44 0.40 6.79 8.24
N LYS A 45 0.62 7.37 9.42
CA LYS A 45 1.65 8.41 9.60
C LYS A 45 3.05 7.85 9.31
N ARG A 46 3.42 6.73 9.94
CA ARG A 46 4.73 6.09 9.71
C ARG A 46 5.00 5.78 8.24
N PHE A 47 3.98 5.34 7.49
CA PHE A 47 4.14 5.03 6.07
C PHE A 47 4.32 6.27 5.21
N ARG A 48 3.59 7.37 5.50
CA ARG A 48 3.83 8.66 4.82
C ARG A 48 5.23 9.20 5.12
N ASP A 49 5.60 9.24 6.40
CA ASP A 49 6.92 9.71 6.84
C ASP A 49 8.06 8.88 6.19
N ALA A 50 7.84 7.59 5.93
CA ALA A 50 8.79 6.73 5.23
C ALA A 50 8.88 7.00 3.72
N ILE A 51 7.78 7.36 3.06
CA ILE A 51 7.75 7.77 1.64
C ILE A 51 8.43 9.12 1.46
N ASP A 52 8.19 10.05 2.38
CA ASP A 52 8.76 11.40 2.35
C ASP A 52 10.23 11.43 2.80
N SER A 53 10.74 10.32 3.34
CA SER A 53 12.15 10.21 3.73
C SER A 53 13.04 10.11 2.49
N PRO A 54 14.03 11.01 2.31
CA PRO A 54 14.95 10.98 1.16
C PRO A 54 15.83 9.73 1.10
N LEU A 55 15.91 8.95 2.20
CA LEU A 55 16.60 7.66 2.27
C LEU A 55 15.67 6.46 2.04
N GLY A 56 14.36 6.71 1.92
CA GLY A 56 13.29 5.71 1.89
C GLY A 56 12.60 5.59 0.54
N SER A 57 13.34 5.67 -0.57
CA SER A 57 12.81 5.40 -1.91
C SER A 57 12.96 3.91 -2.28
N PRO A 58 11.94 3.04 -2.07
CA PRO A 58 11.87 1.74 -2.75
C PRO A 58 11.22 1.85 -4.15
N LEU A 59 10.63 3.00 -4.49
CA LEU A 59 9.93 3.21 -5.76
C LEU A 59 10.85 3.56 -6.93
N GLY A 60 12.12 3.89 -6.68
CA GLY A 60 13.10 4.17 -7.74
C GLY A 60 13.68 2.93 -8.42
N SER A 61 13.43 1.71 -7.92
CA SER A 61 14.15 0.51 -8.35
C SER A 61 13.27 -0.66 -8.81
N GLN A 62 11.94 -0.53 -8.82
CA GLN A 62 11.02 -1.64 -9.17
C GLN A 62 9.93 -1.29 -10.20
N LEU A 63 10.15 -0.26 -11.01
CA LEU A 63 9.34 -0.04 -12.21
C LEU A 63 10.20 -0.23 -13.48
N ASN A 64 10.90 -1.37 -13.54
CA ASN A 64 11.34 -1.91 -14.83
C ASN A 64 10.18 -2.77 -15.37
N PHE A 65 9.12 -2.12 -15.86
CA PHE A 65 8.21 -2.77 -16.78
C PHE A 65 8.98 -2.94 -18.09
N GLU A 66 9.74 -4.04 -18.21
CA GLU A 66 10.14 -4.53 -19.52
C GLU A 66 8.85 -4.85 -20.27
N THR A 67 8.41 -3.89 -21.08
CA THR A 67 7.55 -4.13 -22.22
C THR A 67 8.32 -5.10 -23.11
N GLN A 68 8.09 -6.41 -22.95
CA GLN A 68 8.43 -7.37 -23.99
C GLN A 68 7.53 -7.07 -25.18
N GLU A 69 8.04 -6.26 -26.09
CA GLU A 69 7.48 -6.06 -27.41
C GLU A 69 7.38 -7.41 -28.13
N SER A 70 6.17 -7.65 -28.64
CA SER A 70 5.76 -8.78 -29.45
C SER A 70 6.63 -8.90 -30.70
N HIS A 71 7.56 -9.85 -30.74
CA HIS A 71 8.17 -10.34 -31.98
C HIS A 71 7.57 -11.71 -32.33
N SER A 72 6.39 -11.68 -32.94
CA SER A 72 5.91 -12.77 -33.79
C SER A 72 6.27 -12.40 -35.22
N ASP A 73 7.53 -12.63 -35.59
CA ASP A 73 7.93 -12.56 -36.99
C ASP A 73 7.75 -13.93 -37.64
N GLN A 74 7.08 -13.87 -38.77
CA GLN A 74 6.45 -14.92 -39.54
C GLN A 74 7.51 -15.57 -40.43
N GLN A 75 7.94 -16.81 -40.13
CA GLN A 75 8.76 -17.56 -41.08
C GLN A 75 7.90 -18.11 -42.21
N LEU A 76 8.14 -17.56 -43.42
CA LEU A 76 7.85 -18.14 -44.73
C LEU A 76 8.68 -19.40 -44.99
#